data_AF-X1VEE0-F1
#
_entry.id   AF-X1VEE0-F1
#
_cell.length_a   1.000
_cell.length_b   1.000
_cell.length_c   1.000
_cell.angle_alpha   90.00
_cell.angle_beta   90.00
_cell.angle_gamma   90.00
#
_symmetry.space_group_name_H-M   'P 1'
#
loop_
_entity.id
_entity.type
_entity.pdbx_description
1 polymer ?
#
loop_
_entity_poly.entity_id
_entity_poly.type
_entity_poly.pdbx_seq_one_letter_code
_entity_poly.pdbx_strand_id
1 'polypeptide(L)'
;IQICMVKAKQAESDMGLVWQLLGERQPVIALLSAPFPAAFPELHPGQLVTALKKLGFSEVMEDAFGVELICREYTRLLAEDKGKTFLSSTCPVVVSYVEKYYPQLIGNLAPIVSPMIATGRVVKWQYNPQAKVVFIGPCVAKIAEARDEKVTGVIDAVLTFAELKEMFAAKEISPESEEIGQFSGLKPNIGRLFAISGGLLKAAGLYDDILTNEIINACGRDYSPHILREFAEGNITAKLINLCFCEGCVDG
;
A
#
# COMPACT_ATOMS: atom_id res chain seq x y z
N ILE A 1 0.52 -16.22 8.24
CA ILE A 1 -0.85 -16.52 8.75
C ILE A 1 -1.49 -17.61 7.89
N GLN A 2 -1.48 -17.49 6.56
CA GLN A 2 -2.13 -18.43 5.64
C GLN A 2 -1.72 -19.92 5.77
N ILE A 3 -0.49 -20.22 6.20
CA ILE A 3 -0.03 -21.60 6.42
C ILE A 3 -0.56 -22.26 7.73
N CYS A 4 -1.24 -21.50 8.60
CA CYS A 4 -1.70 -22.01 9.90
C CYS A 4 -3.11 -22.60 9.79
N MET A 5 -3.22 -23.90 9.54
CA MET A 5 -4.52 -24.59 9.35
C MET A 5 -5.47 -24.45 10.55
N VAL A 6 -4.93 -24.43 11.78
CA VAL A 6 -5.72 -24.37 13.02
C VAL A 6 -6.11 -22.94 13.43
N LYS A 7 -5.78 -21.92 12.62
CA LYS A 7 -6.06 -20.49 12.90
C LYS A 7 -5.51 -19.96 14.24
N ALA A 8 -4.48 -20.59 14.79
CA ALA A 8 -3.83 -20.17 16.03
C ALA A 8 -2.98 -18.89 15.86
N LYS A 9 -2.52 -18.59 14.64
CA LYS A 9 -1.84 -17.33 14.31
C LYS A 9 -2.85 -16.38 13.68
N GLN A 10 -3.11 -15.27 14.36
CA GLN A 10 -3.98 -14.19 13.87
C GLN A 10 -3.17 -12.91 13.71
N ALA A 11 -3.53 -12.11 12.70
CA ALA A 11 -3.03 -10.74 12.63
C ALA A 11 -3.76 -9.89 13.67
N GLU A 12 -3.11 -8.81 14.07
CA GLU A 12 -3.85 -7.69 14.65
C GLU A 12 -4.87 -7.17 13.64
N SER A 13 -6.02 -6.72 14.14
CA SER A 13 -7.18 -6.31 13.35
C SER A 13 -7.68 -4.96 13.83
N ASP A 14 -7.81 -3.99 12.91
CA ASP A 14 -8.53 -2.75 13.20
C ASP A 14 -10.04 -2.87 12.87
N MET A 15 -10.57 -4.06 12.54
CA MET A 15 -11.97 -4.22 12.14
C MET A 15 -12.95 -3.67 13.20
N GLY A 16 -12.67 -3.88 14.49
CA GLY A 16 -13.47 -3.32 15.58
C GLY A 16 -13.45 -1.78 15.62
N LEU A 17 -12.28 -1.18 15.35
CA LEU A 17 -12.12 0.27 15.23
C LEU A 17 -12.89 0.79 14.00
N VAL A 18 -12.83 0.10 12.86
CA VAL A 18 -13.60 0.47 11.67
C VAL A 18 -15.11 0.46 11.96
N TRP A 19 -15.64 -0.56 12.64
CA TRP A 19 -17.04 -0.56 13.06
C TRP A 19 -17.40 0.62 13.95
N GLN A 20 -16.52 0.99 14.88
CA GLN A 20 -16.71 2.16 15.73
C GLN A 20 -16.76 3.44 14.88
N LEU A 21 -15.78 3.65 13.99
CA LEU A 21 -15.70 4.83 13.12
C LEU A 21 -16.95 4.96 12.23
N LEU A 22 -17.43 3.85 11.66
CA LEU A 22 -18.64 3.84 10.82
C LEU A 22 -19.93 4.12 11.63
N GLY A 23 -19.92 3.92 12.95
CA GLY A 23 -21.03 4.27 13.84
C GLY A 23 -21.00 5.72 14.34
N GLU A 24 -19.90 6.44 14.13
CA GLU A 24 -19.75 7.84 14.52
C GLU A 24 -20.37 8.79 13.48
N ARG A 25 -20.56 10.06 13.85
CA ARG A 25 -21.12 11.08 12.94
C ARG A 25 -20.10 11.63 11.93
N GLN A 26 -18.82 11.37 12.13
CA GLN A 26 -17.77 11.91 11.27
C GLN A 26 -17.74 11.15 9.94
N PRO A 27 -17.52 11.83 8.79
CA PRO A 27 -17.43 11.15 7.51
C PRO A 27 -16.20 10.23 7.49
N VAL A 28 -16.42 8.98 7.07
CA VAL A 28 -15.36 7.96 6.95
C VAL A 28 -15.11 7.69 5.47
N ILE A 29 -13.89 7.94 5.02
CA ILE A 29 -13.44 7.74 3.64
C ILE A 29 -12.69 6.40 3.57
N ALA A 30 -13.16 5.52 2.68
CA ALA A 30 -12.44 4.31 2.32
C ALA A 30 -11.35 4.64 1.30
N LEU A 31 -10.11 4.28 1.61
CA LEU A 31 -8.97 4.35 0.70
C LEU A 31 -8.64 2.94 0.22
N LEU A 32 -9.18 2.58 -0.95
CA LEU A 32 -9.06 1.25 -1.53
C LEU A 32 -7.71 1.07 -2.23
N SER A 33 -7.00 -0.01 -1.88
CA SER A 33 -5.68 -0.28 -2.43
C SER A 33 -5.73 -0.86 -3.84
N ALA A 34 -4.81 -0.44 -4.71
CA ALA A 34 -4.65 -0.88 -6.11
C ALA A 34 -4.83 -2.39 -6.40
N PRO A 35 -4.40 -3.36 -5.56
CA PRO A 35 -4.61 -4.79 -5.81
C PRO A 35 -6.06 -5.29 -5.62
N PHE A 36 -7.02 -4.43 -5.25
CA PHE A 36 -8.42 -4.86 -5.04
C PHE A 36 -9.03 -5.68 -6.20
N PRO A 37 -8.74 -5.43 -7.50
CA PRO A 37 -9.32 -6.25 -8.57
C PRO A 37 -8.85 -7.71 -8.51
N ALA A 38 -7.65 -7.98 -7.97
CA ALA A 38 -7.16 -9.33 -7.77
C ALA A 38 -7.82 -10.00 -6.55
N ALA A 39 -8.22 -9.23 -5.54
CA ALA A 39 -8.88 -9.73 -4.34
C ALA A 39 -10.38 -10.01 -4.54
N PHE A 40 -10.99 -9.36 -5.53
CA PHE A 40 -12.41 -9.46 -5.90
C PHE A 40 -12.58 -9.62 -7.44
N PRO A 41 -12.02 -10.67 -8.06
CA PRO A 41 -12.00 -10.84 -9.51
C PRO A 41 -13.39 -10.98 -10.14
N GLU A 42 -14.38 -11.40 -9.35
CA GLU A 42 -15.77 -11.57 -9.75
C GLU A 42 -16.58 -10.26 -9.79
N LEU A 43 -16.05 -9.17 -9.21
CA LEU A 43 -16.78 -7.91 -9.06
C LEU A 43 -16.34 -6.87 -10.09
N HIS A 44 -17.30 -6.12 -10.60
CA HIS A 44 -16.97 -4.86 -11.26
C HIS A 44 -16.51 -3.83 -10.19
N PRO A 45 -15.41 -3.07 -10.41
CA PRO A 45 -14.89 -2.13 -9.41
C PRO A 45 -15.92 -1.17 -8.80
N GLY A 46 -16.85 -0.67 -9.61
CA GLY A 46 -17.92 0.21 -9.13
C GLY A 46 -18.95 -0.47 -8.23
N GLN A 47 -19.13 -1.79 -8.33
CA GLN A 47 -20.00 -2.52 -7.40
C GLN A 47 -19.39 -2.53 -6.00
N LEU A 48 -18.06 -2.70 -5.91
CA LEU A 48 -17.34 -2.60 -4.64
C LEU A 48 -17.47 -1.20 -4.02
N VAL A 49 -17.46 -0.15 -4.85
CA VAL A 49 -17.74 1.22 -4.39
C VAL A 49 -19.13 1.32 -3.74
N THR A 50 -20.17 0.82 -4.42
CA THR A 50 -21.54 0.85 -3.88
C THR A 50 -21.66 0.04 -2.60
N ALA A 51 -21.08 -1.15 -2.56
CA ALA A 51 -21.05 -2.01 -1.37
C ALA A 51 -20.37 -1.32 -0.18
N LEU A 52 -19.24 -0.64 -0.39
CA LEU A 52 -18.55 0.14 0.65
C LEU A 52 -19.41 1.32 1.13
N LYS A 53 -20.10 2.02 0.22
CA LYS A 53 -21.04 3.09 0.61
C LYS A 53 -22.21 2.55 1.44
N LYS A 54 -22.75 1.40 1.06
CA LYS A 54 -23.82 0.71 1.80
C LYS A 54 -23.36 0.20 3.18
N LEU A 55 -22.08 -0.17 3.30
CA LEU A 55 -21.45 -0.53 4.57
C LEU A 55 -21.32 0.67 5.53
N GLY A 56 -21.28 1.91 5.00
CA GLY A 56 -21.30 3.15 5.77
C GLY A 56 -20.22 4.17 5.41
N PHE A 57 -19.33 3.85 4.46
CA PHE A 57 -18.30 4.80 4.01
C PHE A 57 -18.94 5.95 3.23
N SER A 58 -18.56 7.19 3.56
CA SER A 58 -19.11 8.37 2.87
C SER A 58 -18.55 8.50 1.46
N GLU A 59 -17.26 8.19 1.27
CA GLU A 59 -16.56 8.25 -0.01
C GLU A 59 -15.62 7.08 -0.17
N VAL A 60 -15.35 6.69 -1.42
CA VAL A 60 -14.42 5.61 -1.77
C VAL A 60 -13.41 6.14 -2.77
N MET A 61 -12.15 6.18 -2.39
CA MET A 61 -11.04 6.69 -3.19
C MET A 61 -9.99 5.59 -3.39
N GLU A 62 -9.13 5.73 -4.40
CA GLU A 62 -8.06 4.77 -4.69
C GLU A 62 -6.70 5.30 -4.19
N ASP A 63 -5.91 4.44 -3.51
CA ASP A 63 -4.53 4.77 -3.10
C ASP A 63 -3.54 4.87 -4.27
N ALA A 64 -3.93 4.36 -5.43
CA ALA A 64 -3.15 4.39 -6.65
C ALA A 64 -2.84 5.82 -7.10
N PHE A 65 -3.62 6.82 -6.67
CA PHE A 65 -3.29 8.22 -6.91
C PHE A 65 -2.00 8.62 -6.18
N GLY A 66 -1.81 8.16 -4.94
CA GLY A 66 -0.58 8.37 -4.18
C GLY A 66 0.65 7.76 -4.84
N VAL A 67 0.48 6.70 -5.64
CA VAL A 67 1.59 6.12 -6.42
C VAL A 67 2.16 7.16 -7.38
N GLU A 68 1.30 7.87 -8.13
CA GLU A 68 1.75 8.86 -9.11
C GLU A 68 2.50 10.02 -8.45
N LEU A 69 2.08 10.41 -7.24
CA LEU A 69 2.79 11.41 -6.44
C LEU A 69 4.19 10.94 -6.04
N ILE A 70 4.30 9.72 -5.50
CA ILE A 70 5.59 9.20 -5.04
C ILE A 70 6.52 8.87 -6.20
N CYS A 71 5.99 8.44 -7.35
CA CYS A 71 6.77 8.19 -8.56
C CYS A 71 7.55 9.45 -8.96
N ARG A 72 6.91 10.62 -8.93
CA ARG A 72 7.58 11.91 -9.19
C ARG A 72 8.71 12.18 -8.21
N GLU A 73 8.51 11.89 -6.92
CA GLU A 73 9.55 12.07 -5.90
C GLU A 73 10.71 11.07 -6.08
N TYR A 74 10.44 9.83 -6.49
CA TYR A 74 11.50 8.87 -6.84
C TYR A 74 12.32 9.34 -8.04
N THR A 75 11.66 9.80 -9.11
CA THR A 75 12.36 10.35 -10.28
C THR A 75 13.23 11.55 -9.90
N ARG A 76 12.70 12.45 -9.06
CA ARG A 76 13.46 13.61 -8.54
C ARG A 76 14.67 13.18 -7.71
N LEU A 77 14.46 12.24 -6.78
CA LEU A 77 15.51 11.72 -5.89
C LEU A 77 16.68 11.11 -6.70
N LEU A 78 16.38 10.33 -7.73
CA LEU A 78 17.40 9.69 -8.58
C LEU A 78 18.08 10.65 -9.55
N ALA A 79 17.47 11.80 -9.86
CA ALA A 79 18.09 12.82 -10.69
C ALA A 79 19.05 13.73 -9.89
N GLU A 80 18.77 13.96 -8.60
CA GLU A 80 19.54 14.83 -7.71
C GLU A 80 20.80 14.15 -7.14
N ASP A 81 20.74 12.84 -6.86
CA ASP A 81 21.85 12.10 -6.24
C ASP A 81 22.73 11.37 -7.27
N LYS A 82 24.05 11.57 -7.19
CA LYS A 82 25.04 11.01 -8.14
C LYS A 82 25.89 9.86 -7.60
N GLY A 83 25.58 9.32 -6.43
CA GLY A 83 26.44 8.25 -5.88
C GLY A 83 25.86 7.38 -4.77
N LYS A 84 24.68 7.70 -4.24
CA LYS A 84 24.03 6.91 -3.20
C LYS A 84 23.03 5.92 -3.80
N THR A 85 23.09 4.68 -3.34
CA THR A 85 22.04 3.69 -3.59
C THR A 85 20.83 3.95 -2.69
N PHE A 86 19.64 4.04 -3.28
CA PHE A 86 18.40 4.09 -2.54
C PHE A 86 17.69 2.74 -2.53
N LEU A 87 17.10 2.40 -1.39
CA LEU A 87 16.16 1.30 -1.23
C LEU A 87 14.74 1.87 -1.30
N SER A 88 13.84 1.26 -2.07
CA SER A 88 12.44 1.69 -2.04
C SER A 88 11.82 1.43 -0.65
N SER A 89 10.91 2.30 -0.24
CA SER A 89 10.36 2.38 1.13
C SER A 89 8.84 2.28 1.15
N THR A 90 8.23 1.87 0.05
CA THR A 90 6.76 1.77 -0.10
C THR A 90 6.18 0.51 0.57
N CYS A 91 7.00 -0.52 0.76
CA CYS A 91 6.65 -1.76 1.43
C CYS A 91 7.02 -1.67 2.93
N PRO A 92 6.04 -1.64 3.86
CA PRO A 92 6.32 -1.47 5.28
C PRO A 92 7.07 -2.65 5.89
N VAL A 93 6.92 -3.85 5.31
CA VAL A 93 7.68 -5.04 5.73
C VAL A 93 9.16 -4.87 5.42
N VAL A 94 9.52 -4.36 4.23
CA VAL A 94 10.91 -4.08 3.85
C VAL A 94 11.51 -3.03 4.78
N VAL A 95 10.80 -1.92 5.01
CA VAL A 95 11.24 -0.86 5.93
C VAL A 95 11.51 -1.45 7.32
N SER A 96 10.54 -2.16 7.89
CA SER A 96 10.68 -2.82 9.20
C SER A 96 11.82 -3.83 9.25
N TYR A 97 12.05 -4.56 8.15
CA TYR A 97 13.11 -5.56 8.04
C TYR A 97 14.49 -4.89 8.02
N VAL A 98 14.65 -3.81 7.26
CA VAL A 98 15.88 -3.00 7.26
C VAL A 98 16.13 -2.41 8.64
N GLU A 99 15.13 -1.79 9.27
CA GLU A 99 15.29 -1.19 10.60
C GLU A 99 15.72 -2.19 11.68
N LYS A 100 15.25 -3.44 11.60
CA LYS A 100 15.54 -4.48 12.60
C LYS A 100 16.83 -5.24 12.34
N TYR A 101 17.12 -5.58 11.08
CA TYR A 101 18.20 -6.52 10.74
C TYR A 101 19.39 -5.85 10.04
N TYR A 102 19.17 -4.69 9.41
CA TYR A 102 20.21 -3.94 8.70
C TYR A 102 20.16 -2.45 9.08
N PRO A 103 20.28 -2.09 10.37
CA PRO A 103 20.16 -0.70 10.81
C PRO A 103 21.18 0.24 10.13
N GLN A 104 22.32 -0.28 9.69
CA GLN A 104 23.31 0.45 8.90
C GLN A 104 22.77 0.91 7.53
N LEU A 105 21.74 0.25 6.99
CA LEU A 105 21.10 0.57 5.71
C LEU A 105 19.88 1.50 5.86
N ILE A 106 19.51 1.92 7.07
CA ILE A 106 18.38 2.86 7.27
C ILE A 106 18.60 4.14 6.47
N GLY A 107 19.85 4.62 6.41
CA GLY A 107 20.21 5.80 5.63
C GLY A 107 19.96 5.63 4.13
N ASN A 108 19.88 4.40 3.60
CA ASN A 108 19.61 4.11 2.20
C ASN A 108 18.12 4.02 1.89
N LEU A 109 17.23 3.89 2.88
CA LEU A 109 15.79 3.94 2.62
C LEU A 109 15.41 5.30 2.01
N ALA A 110 14.69 5.26 0.89
CA ALA A 110 14.22 6.47 0.25
C ALA A 110 13.32 7.26 1.22
N PRO A 111 13.54 8.57 1.41
CA PRO A 111 12.79 9.41 2.34
C PRO A 111 11.42 9.80 1.74
N ILE A 112 10.69 8.82 1.23
CA ILE A 112 9.42 8.95 0.54
C ILE A 112 8.41 8.05 1.26
N VAL A 113 7.22 8.58 1.56
CA VAL A 113 6.16 7.81 2.23
C VAL A 113 5.49 6.83 1.26
N SER A 114 4.75 5.83 1.75
CA SER A 114 4.04 4.91 0.86
C SER A 114 2.80 5.56 0.19
N PRO A 115 2.24 4.95 -0.87
CA PRO A 115 1.02 5.44 -1.53
C PRO A 115 -0.17 5.61 -0.60
N MET A 116 -0.30 4.74 0.42
CA MET A 116 -1.34 4.84 1.45
C MET A 116 -1.24 6.18 2.19
N ILE A 117 -0.06 6.49 2.72
CA ILE A 117 0.18 7.74 3.46
C ILE A 117 0.12 8.95 2.53
N ALA A 118 0.69 8.86 1.32
CA ALA A 118 0.65 9.95 0.34
C ALA A 118 -0.80 10.33 0.00
N THR A 119 -1.64 9.35 -0.30
CA THR A 119 -3.06 9.60 -0.62
C THR A 119 -3.83 10.07 0.62
N GLY A 120 -3.60 9.48 1.79
CA GLY A 120 -4.20 9.93 3.04
C GLY A 120 -3.89 11.41 3.34
N ARG A 121 -2.65 11.85 3.12
CA ARG A 121 -2.28 13.27 3.26
C ARG A 121 -3.06 14.17 2.30
N VAL A 122 -3.28 13.74 1.06
CA VAL A 122 -4.11 14.47 0.11
C VAL A 122 -5.57 14.53 0.56
N VAL A 123 -6.11 13.45 1.11
CA VAL A 123 -7.47 13.43 1.66
C VAL A 123 -7.60 14.48 2.78
N LYS A 124 -6.69 14.48 3.74
CA LYS A 124 -6.71 15.44 4.86
C LYS A 124 -6.48 16.89 4.38
N TRP A 125 -5.65 17.10 3.37
CA TRP A 125 -5.30 18.43 2.89
C TRP A 125 -6.34 19.05 1.95
N GLN A 126 -6.83 18.31 0.97
CA GLN A 126 -7.69 18.84 -0.10
C GLN A 126 -9.17 18.51 0.05
N TYR A 127 -9.52 17.39 0.68
CA TYR A 127 -10.90 16.91 0.73
C TYR A 127 -11.56 17.27 2.05
N ASN A 128 -11.05 16.71 3.15
CA ASN A 128 -11.64 16.93 4.46
C ASN A 128 -10.61 16.63 5.57
N PRO A 129 -10.07 17.67 6.25
CA PRO A 129 -9.14 17.50 7.37
C PRO A 129 -9.70 16.71 8.54
N GLN A 130 -11.03 16.71 8.71
CA GLN A 130 -11.74 16.05 9.80
C GLN A 130 -12.28 14.66 9.42
N ALA A 131 -12.19 14.26 8.15
CA ALA A 131 -12.63 12.94 7.74
C ALA A 131 -11.74 11.87 8.35
N LYS A 132 -12.36 10.77 8.76
CA LYS A 132 -11.67 9.54 9.15
C LYS A 132 -11.27 8.79 7.88
N VAL A 133 -10.05 8.28 7.83
CA VAL A 133 -9.54 7.59 6.64
C VAL A 133 -9.23 6.14 6.99
N VAL A 134 -9.91 5.22 6.32
CA VAL A 134 -9.68 3.78 6.48
C VAL A 134 -9.03 3.26 5.23
N PHE A 135 -7.79 2.78 5.34
CA PHE A 135 -7.13 2.10 4.23
C PHE A 135 -7.64 0.66 4.14
N ILE A 136 -7.96 0.21 2.93
CA ILE A 136 -8.46 -1.14 2.66
C ILE A 136 -7.51 -1.82 1.67
N GLY A 137 -6.76 -2.83 2.11
CA GLY A 137 -5.71 -3.43 1.30
C GLY A 137 -5.36 -4.88 1.65
N PRO A 138 -4.30 -5.42 1.05
CA PRO A 138 -3.92 -6.82 1.27
C PRO A 138 -3.01 -7.00 2.50
N CYS A 139 -2.24 -5.96 2.86
CA CYS A 139 -1.11 -6.11 3.76
C CYS A 139 -1.41 -5.67 5.20
N VAL A 140 -1.35 -6.62 6.15
CA VAL A 140 -1.49 -6.34 7.59
C VAL A 140 -0.40 -5.42 8.15
N ALA A 141 0.79 -5.41 7.54
CA ALA A 141 1.90 -4.56 8.01
C ALA A 141 1.62 -3.06 7.80
N LYS A 142 0.59 -2.70 7.01
CA LYS A 142 0.13 -1.32 6.87
C LYS A 142 -0.45 -0.77 8.18
N ILE A 143 -0.96 -1.62 9.09
CA ILE A 143 -1.41 -1.20 10.43
C ILE A 143 -0.25 -0.54 11.18
N ALA A 144 0.92 -1.17 11.20
CA ALA A 144 2.10 -0.62 11.87
C ALA A 144 2.57 0.68 11.22
N GLU A 145 2.55 0.77 9.88
CA GLU A 145 2.89 2.01 9.16
C GLU A 145 1.94 3.16 9.49
N ALA A 146 0.62 2.90 9.54
CA ALA A 146 -0.38 3.91 9.87
C ALA A 146 -0.20 4.49 11.28
N ARG A 147 0.40 3.72 12.20
CA ARG A 147 0.64 4.09 13.59
C ARG A 147 2.03 4.68 13.84
N ASP A 148 2.89 4.79 12.82
CA ASP A 148 4.20 5.44 12.97
C ASP A 148 4.00 6.92 13.34
N GLU A 149 4.75 7.38 14.35
CA GLU A 149 4.69 8.73 14.89
C GLU A 149 4.88 9.82 13.82
N LYS A 150 5.67 9.55 12.77
CA LYS A 150 5.96 10.48 11.67
C LYS A 150 4.76 10.72 10.75
N VAL A 151 3.75 9.85 10.79
CA VAL A 151 2.58 9.90 9.90
C VAL A 151 1.26 9.78 10.66
N THR A 152 1.31 9.83 11.99
CA THR A 152 0.14 9.69 12.86
C THR A 152 -0.95 10.70 12.49
N GLY A 153 -2.20 10.22 12.46
CA GLY A 153 -3.38 11.02 12.13
C GLY A 153 -3.69 11.12 10.63
N VAL A 154 -2.85 10.56 9.75
CA VAL A 154 -3.11 10.49 8.31
C VAL A 154 -4.11 9.38 7.97
N ILE A 155 -3.89 8.18 8.52
CA ILE A 155 -4.75 7.00 8.36
C ILE A 155 -5.28 6.64 9.75
N ASP A 156 -6.59 6.50 9.89
CA ASP A 156 -7.25 6.26 11.17
C ASP A 156 -7.42 4.75 11.46
N ALA A 157 -7.52 3.90 10.43
CA ALA A 157 -7.55 2.44 10.57
C ALA A 157 -7.11 1.73 9.28
N VAL A 158 -6.68 0.48 9.40
CA VAL A 158 -6.33 -0.39 8.26
C VAL A 158 -7.19 -1.66 8.29
N LEU A 159 -7.88 -1.92 7.19
CA LEU A 159 -8.70 -3.10 6.98
C LEU A 159 -8.10 -3.98 5.89
N THR A 160 -8.00 -5.27 6.13
CA THR A 160 -7.61 -6.21 5.07
C THR A 160 -8.79 -6.54 4.15
N PHE A 161 -8.52 -7.01 2.94
CA PHE A 161 -9.59 -7.50 2.06
C PHE A 161 -10.36 -8.70 2.66
N ALA A 162 -9.71 -9.53 3.48
CA ALA A 162 -10.37 -10.64 4.17
C ALA A 162 -11.35 -10.12 5.22
N GLU A 163 -10.94 -9.16 6.05
CA GLU A 163 -11.81 -8.53 7.03
C GLU A 163 -12.96 -7.75 6.37
N LEU A 164 -12.71 -7.10 5.23
CA LEU A 164 -13.78 -6.46 4.47
C LEU A 164 -14.86 -7.46 4.02
N LYS A 165 -14.47 -8.66 3.57
CA LYS A 165 -15.42 -9.72 3.22
C LYS A 165 -16.22 -10.17 4.45
N GLU A 166 -15.58 -10.29 5.61
CA GLU A 166 -16.27 -10.57 6.88
C GLU A 166 -17.27 -9.48 7.25
N MET A 167 -16.91 -8.20 7.06
CA MET A 167 -17.80 -7.07 7.32
C MET A 167 -19.01 -7.04 6.38
N PHE A 168 -18.83 -7.34 5.09
CA PHE A 168 -19.94 -7.46 4.15
C PHE A 168 -20.89 -8.59 4.54
N ALA A 169 -20.35 -9.76 4.89
CA ALA A 169 -21.14 -10.89 5.35
C ALA A 169 -21.94 -10.56 6.63
N ALA A 170 -21.33 -9.86 7.59
CA ALA A 170 -21.99 -9.43 8.83
C ALA A 170 -23.13 -8.42 8.62
N LYS A 171 -23.15 -7.70 7.49
CA LYS A 171 -24.21 -6.75 7.11
C LYS A 171 -25.12 -7.29 6.01
N GLU A 172 -24.96 -8.54 5.62
CA GLU A 172 -25.72 -9.18 4.54
C GLU A 172 -25.64 -8.36 3.23
N ILE A 173 -24.47 -7.79 2.95
CA ILE A 173 -24.20 -7.06 1.70
C ILE A 173 -23.59 -8.06 0.71
N SER A 174 -24.22 -8.17 -0.47
CA SER A 174 -23.74 -8.95 -1.60
C SER A 174 -23.25 -8.01 -2.71
N PRO A 175 -21.94 -7.66 -2.75
CA PRO A 175 -21.40 -6.70 -3.71
C PRO A 175 -21.75 -7.02 -5.17
N GLU A 176 -21.81 -8.30 -5.53
CA GLU A 176 -22.15 -8.78 -6.88
C GLU A 176 -23.55 -8.36 -7.36
N SER A 177 -24.46 -8.04 -6.43
CA SER A 177 -25.83 -7.59 -6.70
C SER A 177 -25.99 -6.07 -6.70
N GLU A 178 -24.95 -5.34 -6.29
CA GLU A 178 -25.01 -3.88 -6.19
C GLU A 178 -24.86 -3.21 -7.56
N GLU A 179 -25.40 -1.99 -7.68
CA GLU A 179 -25.23 -1.16 -8.87
C GLU A 179 -23.79 -0.67 -9.00
N ILE A 180 -23.39 -0.30 -10.22
CA ILE A 180 -22.06 0.24 -10.49
C ILE A 180 -21.98 1.71 -10.00
N GLY A 181 -21.33 1.89 -8.86
CA GLY A 181 -20.98 3.20 -8.32
C GLY A 181 -19.73 3.79 -8.98
N GLN A 182 -19.42 5.04 -8.61
CA GLN A 182 -18.25 5.76 -9.08
C GLN A 182 -17.30 6.08 -7.94
N PHE A 183 -16.01 5.84 -8.17
CA PHE A 183 -14.96 6.29 -7.27
C PHE A 183 -14.97 7.81 -7.12
N SER A 184 -14.76 8.22 -5.88
CA SER A 184 -14.61 9.60 -5.48
C SER A 184 -13.14 10.02 -5.59
N GLY A 185 -12.89 11.32 -5.53
CA GLY A 185 -11.54 11.85 -5.54
C GLY A 185 -10.87 11.85 -6.91
N LEU A 186 -9.54 11.96 -6.92
CA LEU A 186 -8.74 12.00 -8.15
C LEU A 186 -8.60 10.59 -8.73
N LYS A 187 -8.85 10.47 -10.04
CA LYS A 187 -8.79 9.19 -10.74
C LYS A 187 -7.33 8.84 -11.07
N PRO A 188 -6.79 7.76 -10.49
CA PRO A 188 -5.47 7.29 -10.88
C PRO A 188 -5.51 6.69 -12.28
N ASN A 189 -4.36 6.71 -12.94
CA ASN A 189 -4.13 6.08 -14.23
C ASN A 189 -3.06 5.00 -14.09
N ILE A 190 -1.80 5.34 -14.36
CA ILE A 190 -0.68 4.37 -14.37
C ILE A 190 -0.34 3.88 -12.97
N GLY A 191 -0.72 4.62 -11.92
CA GLY A 191 -0.50 4.25 -10.53
C GLY A 191 -1.12 2.90 -10.13
N ARG A 192 -2.17 2.45 -10.83
CA ARG A 192 -2.78 1.13 -10.58
C ARG A 192 -1.83 -0.04 -10.83
N LEU A 193 -0.78 0.15 -11.62
CA LEU A 193 0.25 -0.87 -11.85
C LEU A 193 1.07 -1.19 -10.61
N PHE A 194 1.06 -0.33 -9.57
CA PHE A 194 1.84 -0.53 -8.34
C PHE A 194 1.57 -1.87 -7.64
N ALA A 195 0.39 -2.46 -7.85
CA ALA A 195 -0.02 -3.72 -7.25
C ALA A 195 0.87 -4.91 -7.65
N ILE A 196 1.52 -4.87 -8.82
CA ILE A 196 2.35 -5.97 -9.35
C ILE A 196 3.85 -5.67 -9.19
N SER A 197 4.68 -6.73 -9.20
CA SER A 197 6.15 -6.59 -9.21
C SER A 197 6.61 -5.70 -10.36
N GLY A 198 7.58 -4.80 -10.11
CA GLY A 198 8.04 -3.80 -11.07
C GLY A 198 7.04 -2.65 -11.34
N GLY A 199 5.85 -2.68 -10.74
CA GLY A 199 4.79 -1.70 -10.94
C GLY A 199 5.20 -0.26 -10.62
N LEU A 200 5.94 -0.06 -9.53
CA LEU A 200 6.50 1.25 -9.15
C LEU A 200 7.43 1.80 -10.24
N LEU A 201 8.32 0.94 -10.75
CA LEU A 201 9.30 1.34 -11.76
C LEU A 201 8.60 1.76 -13.04
N LYS A 202 7.65 0.95 -13.52
CA LYS A 202 6.87 1.24 -14.73
C LYS A 202 6.05 2.52 -14.59
N ALA A 203 5.43 2.76 -13.42
CA ALA A 203 4.69 3.98 -13.15
C ALA A 203 5.59 5.22 -13.07
N ALA A 204 6.84 5.07 -12.59
CA ALA A 204 7.84 6.13 -12.54
C ALA A 204 8.61 6.34 -13.87
N GLY A 205 8.36 5.52 -14.89
CA GLY A 205 9.14 5.53 -16.14
C GLY A 205 10.59 5.08 -15.95
N LEU A 206 10.84 4.27 -14.93
CA LEU A 206 12.13 3.67 -14.61
C LEU A 206 12.20 2.24 -15.14
N TYR A 207 13.39 1.81 -15.54
CA TYR A 207 13.60 0.50 -16.17
C TYR A 207 14.76 -0.23 -15.49
N ASP A 208 14.54 -1.51 -15.17
CA ASP A 208 15.51 -2.45 -14.62
C ASP A 208 16.29 -3.17 -15.72
N ASP A 209 16.85 -2.40 -16.66
CA ASP A 209 17.69 -2.95 -17.73
C ASP A 209 18.99 -3.52 -17.15
N ILE A 210 19.10 -4.84 -17.18
CA ILE A 210 20.23 -5.64 -16.68
C ILE A 210 21.56 -5.17 -17.29
N LEU A 211 21.57 -4.66 -18.53
CA LEU A 211 22.78 -4.17 -19.18
C LEU A 211 23.29 -2.87 -18.56
N THR A 212 22.40 -2.06 -17.99
CA THR A 212 22.76 -0.80 -17.32
C THR A 212 23.08 -1.01 -15.85
N ASN A 213 22.45 -2.02 -15.22
CA ASN A 213 22.58 -2.36 -13.80
C ASN A 213 22.37 -1.18 -12.85
N GLU A 214 21.62 -0.15 -13.28
CA GLU A 214 21.34 1.03 -12.46
C GLU A 214 20.18 0.81 -11.49
N ILE A 215 19.25 -0.08 -11.84
CA ILE A 215 18.04 -0.35 -11.07
C ILE A 215 17.87 -1.85 -10.91
N ILE A 216 17.66 -2.29 -9.68
CA ILE A 216 17.37 -3.68 -9.34
C ILE A 216 15.93 -3.77 -8.84
N ASN A 217 15.11 -4.61 -9.45
CA ASN A 217 13.79 -4.96 -8.95
C ASN A 217 13.85 -6.34 -8.28
N ALA A 218 13.64 -6.39 -6.98
CA ALA A 218 13.64 -7.63 -6.21
C ALA A 218 12.38 -7.68 -5.33
N CYS A 219 11.44 -8.51 -5.76
CA CYS A 219 10.22 -8.78 -5.04
C CYS A 219 10.16 -10.25 -4.65
N GLY A 220 9.52 -10.55 -3.53
CA GLY A 220 9.39 -11.90 -3.00
C GLY A 220 10.12 -12.12 -1.69
N ARG A 221 9.66 -13.15 -0.99
CA ARG A 221 10.04 -13.47 0.40
C ARG A 221 11.48 -13.98 0.52
N ASP A 222 11.97 -14.61 -0.54
CA ASP A 222 13.33 -15.15 -0.62
C ASP A 222 14.29 -14.15 -1.29
N TYR A 223 13.84 -13.49 -2.36
CA TYR A 223 14.65 -12.54 -3.14
C TYR A 223 14.96 -11.25 -2.39
N SER A 224 13.97 -10.63 -1.72
CA SER A 224 14.19 -9.33 -1.07
C SER A 224 15.22 -9.40 0.06
N PRO A 225 15.14 -10.37 1.00
CA PRO A 225 16.17 -10.52 2.04
C PRO A 225 17.55 -10.86 1.47
N HIS A 226 17.60 -11.69 0.42
CA HIS A 226 18.86 -12.02 -0.25
C HIS A 226 19.55 -10.77 -0.81
N ILE A 227 18.83 -9.97 -1.60
CA ILE A 227 19.38 -8.75 -2.21
C ILE A 227 19.78 -7.72 -1.14
N LEU A 228 19.01 -7.60 -0.06
CA LEU A 228 19.39 -6.75 1.08
C LEU A 228 20.71 -7.19 1.73
N ARG A 229 20.91 -8.50 1.91
CA ARG A 229 22.17 -9.04 2.46
C ARG A 229 23.34 -8.74 1.54
N GLU A 230 23.22 -9.05 0.26
CA GLU A 230 24.29 -8.79 -0.73
C GLU A 230 24.64 -7.31 -0.83
N PHE A 231 23.64 -6.43 -0.75
CA PHE A 231 23.87 -4.98 -0.69
C PHE A 231 24.56 -4.56 0.62
N ALA A 232 24.17 -5.12 1.77
CA ALA A 232 24.82 -4.84 3.05
C ALA A 232 26.29 -5.28 3.09
N GLU A 233 26.65 -6.35 2.38
CA GLU A 233 28.02 -6.84 2.23
C GLU A 233 28.86 -6.04 1.22
N GLY A 234 28.22 -5.13 0.46
CA GLY A 234 28.88 -4.32 -0.56
C GLY A 234 29.03 -5.02 -1.91
N ASN A 235 28.37 -6.15 -2.13
CA ASN A 235 28.44 -6.93 -3.37
C ASN A 235 27.56 -6.32 -4.49
N ILE A 236 26.64 -5.42 -4.15
CA ILE A 236 25.70 -4.79 -5.09
C ILE A 236 25.94 -3.29 -5.16
N THR A 237 26.00 -2.78 -6.39
CA THR A 237 25.98 -1.35 -6.69
C THR A 237 24.85 -1.05 -7.66
N ALA A 238 23.91 -0.21 -7.26
CA ALA A 238 22.80 0.28 -8.08
C ALA A 238 22.42 1.71 -7.63
N LYS A 239 21.70 2.47 -8.45
CA LYS A 239 21.09 3.74 -8.03
C LYS A 239 19.83 3.50 -7.20
N LEU A 240 18.99 2.55 -7.63
CA LEU A 240 17.76 2.17 -6.94
C LEU A 240 17.67 0.64 -6.81
N ILE A 241 17.36 0.17 -5.61
CA ILE A 241 16.93 -1.20 -5.37
C ILE A 241 15.45 -1.14 -4.96
N ASN A 242 14.56 -1.46 -5.89
CA ASN A 242 13.15 -1.59 -5.61
C ASN A 242 12.88 -2.93 -4.93
N LEU A 243 12.38 -2.86 -3.70
CA LEU A 243 12.16 -4.02 -2.84
C LEU A 243 10.67 -4.16 -2.52
N CYS A 244 10.15 -5.38 -2.60
CA CYS A 244 8.84 -5.70 -2.04
C CYS A 244 8.76 -7.12 -1.48
N PHE A 245 8.24 -7.29 -0.27
CA PHE A 245 8.38 -8.58 0.44
C PHE A 245 7.55 -9.73 -0.16
N CYS A 246 6.42 -9.43 -0.80
CA CYS A 246 5.59 -10.40 -1.51
C CYS A 246 5.90 -10.37 -3.02
N GLU A 247 5.36 -11.30 -3.81
CA GLU A 247 5.43 -11.29 -5.28
C GLU A 247 4.50 -10.21 -5.89
N GLY A 248 4.74 -8.95 -5.50
CA GLY A 248 3.79 -7.85 -5.65
C GLY A 248 2.76 -7.79 -4.50
N CYS A 249 2.07 -6.66 -4.37
CA CYS A 249 1.02 -6.49 -3.36
C CYS A 249 -0.22 -7.36 -3.64
N VAL A 250 -0.38 -7.87 -4.86
CA VAL A 250 -1.42 -8.84 -5.21
C VAL A 250 -1.27 -10.19 -4.48
N ASP A 251 -0.07 -10.55 -4.03
CA ASP A 251 0.23 -11.76 -3.21
C ASP A 251 0.38 -11.42 -1.70
N GLY A 252 -0.18 -10.27 -1.29
CA GLY A 252 -0.03 -9.68 0.05
C GLY A 252 -0.83 -10.35 1.17
#